data_AF-E1YCK2-F1
#
_entry.id   AF-E1YCK2-F1
#
_cell.length_a   1.000
_cell.length_b   1.000
_cell.length_c   1.000
_cell.angle_alpha   90.00
_cell.angle_beta   90.00
_cell.angle_gamma   90.00
#
_symmetry.space_group_name_H-M   'P 1'
#
loop_
_entity.id
_entity.type
_entity.pdbx_description
1 polymer ?
#
loop_
_entity_poly.entity_id
_entity_poly.type
_entity_poly.pdbx_seq_one_letter_code
_entity_poly.pdbx_strand_id
1 'polypeptide(L)'
;MYEYHIVPKSDSDKHFQKALIGFKPIPSVNSKNELCTFCGCKHSNLPMDEIIAVGFGNALLTRNGNCIYSEIDAQSCGDYMSVAQAEEMAAADPDQDWRIHLLAPFSEQHYQRQGECHWVLYEKCEGFA
;
A
#
# COMPACT_ATOMS: atom_id res chain seq x y z
N MET A 1 -13.23 2.97 -45.12
CA MET A 1 -14.40 3.15 -44.23
C MET A 1 -14.46 1.88 -43.40
N TYR A 2 -13.86 1.87 -42.21
CA TYR A 2 -13.77 0.67 -41.36
C TYR A 2 -14.73 0.85 -40.20
N GLU A 3 -15.74 -0.02 -40.11
CA GLU A 3 -16.70 -0.07 -39.01
C GLU A 3 -16.03 -0.66 -37.77
N TYR A 4 -16.00 0.12 -36.69
CA TYR A 4 -15.63 -0.37 -35.36
C TYR A 4 -16.87 -0.99 -34.71
N HIS A 5 -16.88 -2.32 -34.59
CA HIS A 5 -17.85 -3.03 -33.77
C HIS A 5 -17.55 -2.78 -32.28
N ILE A 6 -18.48 -2.12 -31.60
CA ILE A 6 -18.50 -1.96 -30.15
C ILE A 6 -18.93 -3.30 -29.54
N VAL A 7 -18.00 -3.98 -28.85
CA VAL A 7 -18.31 -5.13 -28.01
C VAL A 7 -18.81 -4.62 -26.65
N PRO A 8 -20.01 -5.02 -26.18
CA PRO A 8 -20.51 -4.57 -24.88
C PRO A 8 -19.71 -5.24 -23.75
N LYS A 9 -19.12 -4.43 -22.86
CA LYS A 9 -18.47 -4.92 -21.65
C LYS A 9 -19.51 -5.63 -20.77
N SER A 10 -19.24 -6.90 -20.49
CA SER A 10 -20.04 -7.79 -19.67
C SER A 10 -20.18 -7.30 -18.23
N ASP A 11 -21.38 -7.46 -17.72
CA ASP A 11 -21.88 -7.17 -16.37
C ASP A 11 -21.25 -8.08 -15.29
N SER A 12 -19.93 -7.97 -15.06
CA SER A 12 -19.20 -8.76 -14.05
C SER A 12 -18.76 -8.00 -12.80
N ASP A 13 -18.95 -6.68 -12.72
CA ASP A 13 -18.49 -5.88 -11.58
C ASP A 13 -19.54 -5.78 -10.44
N LYS A 14 -20.25 -6.89 -10.19
CA LYS A 14 -21.19 -7.04 -9.07
C LYS A 14 -20.65 -8.03 -8.05
N HIS A 15 -19.50 -7.73 -7.46
CA HIS A 15 -19.07 -8.36 -6.21
C HIS A 15 -17.98 -7.57 -5.46
N PHE A 16 -18.04 -6.23 -5.44
CA PHE A 16 -17.28 -5.49 -4.42
C PHE A 16 -18.11 -5.47 -3.14
N GLN A 17 -17.82 -6.46 -2.30
CA GLN A 17 -18.56 -6.77 -1.09
C GLN A 17 -18.72 -5.54 -0.18
N LYS A 18 -19.97 -5.31 0.19
CA LYS A 18 -20.38 -4.44 1.28
C LYS A 18 -20.11 -5.15 2.61
N ALA A 19 -19.64 -4.37 3.59
CA ALA A 19 -19.52 -4.64 5.03
C ALA A 19 -18.16 -5.15 5.55
N LEU A 20 -17.51 -4.33 6.38
CA LEU A 20 -17.36 -4.53 7.83
C LEU A 20 -17.08 -3.16 8.47
N ILE A 21 -17.92 -2.76 9.43
CA ILE A 21 -17.66 -1.59 10.28
C ILE A 21 -16.58 -2.03 11.27
N GLY A 22 -15.40 -1.42 11.18
CA GLY A 22 -14.18 -1.76 11.92
C GLY A 22 -13.32 -2.80 11.19
N PHE A 23 -12.10 -2.42 10.83
CA PHE A 23 -11.11 -3.34 10.28
C PHE A 23 -10.43 -4.15 11.41
N LYS A 24 -10.08 -5.40 11.13
CA LYS A 24 -9.41 -6.26 12.11
C LYS A 24 -7.89 -6.03 12.07
N PRO A 25 -7.23 -5.73 13.20
CA PRO A 25 -5.77 -5.70 13.27
C PRO A 25 -5.17 -7.07 12.92
N ILE A 26 -4.19 -7.07 12.04
CA ILE A 26 -3.44 -8.27 11.62
C ILE A 26 -2.14 -8.35 12.44
N PRO A 27 -1.80 -9.50 13.05
CA PRO A 27 -0.56 -9.63 13.81
C PRO A 27 0.68 -9.24 13.00
N SER A 28 1.62 -8.56 13.64
CA SER A 28 2.89 -8.22 13.01
C SER A 28 3.68 -9.47 12.61
N VAL A 29 4.26 -9.48 11.42
CA VAL A 29 5.29 -10.47 11.06
C VAL A 29 6.62 -9.99 11.65
N ASN A 30 7.35 -10.89 12.31
CA ASN A 30 8.68 -10.58 12.83
C ASN A 30 9.59 -10.16 11.66
N SER A 31 10.01 -8.90 11.66
CA SER A 31 11.11 -8.44 10.83
C SER A 31 12.43 -8.90 11.46
N LYS A 32 12.70 -10.21 11.50
CA LYS A 32 14.07 -10.65 11.78
C LYS A 32 14.96 -9.96 10.74
N ASN A 33 15.93 -9.20 11.23
CA ASN A 33 16.86 -8.34 10.51
C ASN A 33 17.52 -9.03 9.30
N GLU A 34 16.77 -9.24 8.24
CA GLU A 34 17.29 -9.54 6.93
C GLU A 34 17.80 -8.22 6.40
N LEU A 35 19.09 -7.99 6.66
CA LEU A 35 19.89 -6.94 6.06
C LEU A 35 19.77 -7.10 4.55
N CYS A 36 18.79 -6.42 3.97
CA CYS A 36 18.88 -6.04 2.57
C CYS A 36 20.10 -5.13 2.47
N THR A 37 21.21 -5.66 1.96
CA THR A 37 22.50 -4.97 1.89
C THR A 37 22.42 -3.64 1.13
N PHE A 38 21.35 -3.45 0.35
CA PHE A 38 21.08 -2.26 -0.43
C PHE A 38 20.06 -1.30 0.21
N CYS A 39 19.06 -1.81 0.95
CA CYS A 39 17.90 -1.03 1.39
C CYS A 39 17.78 -0.85 2.92
N GLY A 40 18.73 -1.37 3.71
CA GLY A 40 18.76 -1.17 5.16
C GLY A 40 17.84 -2.11 5.95
N CYS A 41 17.86 -1.97 7.27
CA CYS A 41 17.06 -2.78 8.20
C CYS A 41 15.56 -2.55 7.95
N LYS A 42 14.84 -3.60 7.58
CA LYS A 42 13.38 -3.51 7.40
C LYS A 42 12.71 -3.51 8.77
N HIS A 43 12.04 -2.42 9.12
CA HIS A 43 11.35 -2.28 10.40
C HIS A 43 10.01 -3.03 10.40
N SER A 44 9.69 -3.66 11.54
CA SER A 44 8.36 -4.24 11.79
C SER A 44 7.26 -3.18 11.86
N ASN A 45 7.64 -1.94 12.22
CA ASN A 45 6.78 -0.78 12.19
C ASN A 45 7.32 0.23 11.18
N LEU A 46 6.49 0.78 10.30
CA LEU A 46 6.93 1.74 9.31
C LEU A 46 7.11 3.14 9.95
N PRO A 47 8.32 3.73 9.93
CA PRO A 47 8.55 5.08 10.45
C PRO A 47 7.78 6.16 9.68
N MET A 48 7.40 7.24 10.37
CA MET A 48 6.62 8.35 9.78
C MET A 48 7.40 9.18 8.75
N ASP A 49 8.72 9.21 8.89
CA ASP A 49 9.64 9.93 8.02
C ASP A 49 10.03 9.15 6.75
N GLU A 50 9.63 7.89 6.63
CA GLU A 50 9.80 7.13 5.40
C GLU A 50 8.96 7.69 4.25
N ILE A 51 9.49 7.54 3.05
CA ILE A 51 8.79 7.85 1.81
C ILE A 51 8.09 6.57 1.32
N ILE A 52 6.83 6.70 0.93
CA ILE A 52 6.04 5.66 0.27
C ILE A 52 6.47 5.60 -1.19
N ALA A 53 7.67 5.10 -1.43
CA ALA A 53 8.26 4.88 -2.75
C ALA A 53 9.26 3.73 -2.70
N VAL A 54 9.34 2.95 -3.77
CA VAL A 54 10.35 1.90 -3.95
C VAL A 54 11.33 2.22 -5.08
N GLY A 55 11.09 3.27 -5.86
CA GLY A 55 11.91 3.76 -6.97
C GLY A 55 11.82 2.90 -8.23
N PHE A 56 11.91 1.58 -8.09
CA PHE A 56 11.71 0.62 -9.17
C PHE A 56 10.69 -0.43 -8.72
N GLY A 57 9.46 -0.31 -9.23
CA GLY A 57 8.29 -1.03 -8.73
C GLY A 57 7.11 -0.08 -8.59
N ASN A 58 6.27 -0.28 -7.57
CA ASN A 58 5.23 0.68 -7.17
C ASN A 58 5.04 0.68 -5.65
N ALA A 59 4.73 1.84 -5.09
CA ALA A 59 4.30 1.99 -3.71
C ALA A 59 2.88 2.59 -3.66
N LEU A 60 2.03 2.01 -2.82
CA LEU A 60 0.59 2.33 -2.79
C LEU A 60 0.13 2.67 -1.37
N LEU A 61 -0.83 3.59 -1.27
CA LEU A 61 -1.70 3.75 -0.10
C LEU A 61 -3.11 3.31 -0.50
N THR A 62 -3.73 2.44 0.30
CA THR A 62 -5.11 2.00 0.07
C THR A 62 -6.00 2.26 1.27
N ARG A 63 -7.29 2.53 0.99
CA ARG A 63 -8.38 2.65 1.97
C ARG A 63 -9.48 1.66 1.61
N ASN A 64 -9.71 0.68 2.48
CA ASN A 64 -10.61 -0.45 2.23
C ASN A 64 -10.35 -1.13 0.88
N GLY A 65 -9.07 -1.29 0.51
CA GLY A 65 -8.64 -1.86 -0.77
C GLY A 65 -8.73 -0.94 -1.98
N ASN A 66 -9.25 0.29 -1.84
CA ASN A 66 -9.22 1.27 -2.92
C ASN A 66 -7.90 2.04 -2.91
N CYS A 67 -7.23 2.15 -4.05
CA CYS A 67 -6.01 2.94 -4.20
C CYS A 67 -6.32 4.43 -4.02
N ILE A 68 -5.64 5.07 -3.07
CA ILE A 68 -5.72 6.51 -2.77
C ILE A 68 -4.48 7.25 -3.28
N TYR A 69 -3.33 6.57 -3.24
CA TYR A 69 -2.06 7.06 -3.77
C TYR A 69 -1.29 5.91 -4.42
N SER A 70 -0.57 6.24 -5.49
CA SER A 70 0.33 5.35 -6.23
C SER A 70 1.57 6.12 -6.64
N GLU A 71 2.75 5.57 -6.34
CA GLU A 71 4.05 6.15 -6.70
C GLU A 71 4.16 6.41 -8.21
N ILE A 72 3.59 5.53 -9.04
CA ILE A 72 3.61 5.66 -10.51
C ILE A 72 2.88 6.90 -11.01
N ASP A 73 1.91 7.42 -10.26
CA ASP A 73 1.16 8.62 -10.64
C ASP A 73 1.91 9.92 -10.27
N ALA A 74 3.00 9.81 -9.52
CA ALA A 74 3.85 10.96 -9.18
C ALA A 74 4.65 11.44 -10.40
N GLN A 75 4.71 12.76 -10.60
CA GLN A 75 5.40 13.36 -11.74
C GLN A 75 6.92 13.40 -11.54
N SER A 76 7.37 13.44 -10.29
CA SER A 76 8.78 13.45 -9.91
C SER A 76 8.99 12.81 -8.54
N CYS A 77 10.24 12.51 -8.20
CA CYS A 77 10.59 11.98 -6.89
C CYS A 77 10.33 12.96 -5.72
N GLY A 78 10.19 14.26 -6.01
CA GLY A 78 9.80 15.25 -5.02
C GLY A 78 8.32 15.21 -4.66
N ASP A 79 7.49 14.52 -5.45
CA ASP A 79 6.04 14.41 -5.26
C ASP A 79 5.64 13.13 -4.53
N TYR A 80 6.60 12.33 -4.08
CA TYR A 80 6.31 11.11 -3.35
C TYR A 80 5.70 11.40 -1.98
N MET A 81 4.72 10.58 -1.60
CA MET A 81 4.01 10.72 -0.34
C MET A 81 4.86 10.16 0.79
N SER A 82 4.95 10.87 1.92
CA SER A 82 5.54 10.32 3.14
C SER A 82 4.52 9.54 3.97
N VAL A 83 5.01 8.68 4.87
CA VAL A 83 4.14 7.95 5.80
C VAL A 83 3.40 8.90 6.74
N ALA A 84 4.02 10.02 7.14
CA ALA A 84 3.35 11.07 7.90
C ALA A 84 2.15 11.66 7.15
N GLN A 85 2.27 11.91 5.84
CA GLN A 85 1.14 12.40 5.04
C GLN A 85 0.03 11.36 4.92
N ALA A 86 0.39 10.08 4.74
CA ALA A 86 -0.59 9.00 4.75
C ALA A 86 -1.29 8.86 6.12
N GLU A 87 -0.55 9.07 7.22
CA GLU A 87 -1.10 9.07 8.57
C GLU A 87 -2.08 10.22 8.78
N GLU A 88 -1.79 11.42 8.29
CA GLU A 88 -2.75 12.55 8.37
C GLU A 88 -4.08 12.21 7.70
N MET A 89 -4.03 11.57 6.53
CA MET A 89 -5.24 11.10 5.81
C MET A 89 -5.96 10.01 6.61
N ALA A 90 -5.20 9.06 7.18
CA ALA A 90 -5.76 7.94 7.91
C ALA A 90 -6.31 8.32 9.29
N ALA A 91 -5.74 9.35 9.93
CA ALA A 91 -6.21 9.91 11.18
C ALA A 91 -7.54 10.66 11.02
N ALA A 92 -7.81 11.22 9.82
CA ALA A 92 -9.10 11.84 9.50
C ALA A 92 -10.24 10.81 9.38
N ASP A 93 -9.93 9.57 8.96
CA ASP A 93 -10.88 8.46 8.83
C ASP A 93 -10.37 7.20 9.57
N PRO A 94 -10.30 7.21 10.93
CA PRO A 94 -9.60 6.18 11.69
C PRO A 94 -10.29 4.80 11.70
N ASP A 95 -11.58 4.74 11.36
CA ASP A 95 -12.37 3.50 11.35
C ASP A 95 -12.23 2.67 10.05
N GLN A 96 -11.45 3.17 9.08
CA GLN A 96 -11.25 2.53 7.77
C GLN A 96 -9.98 1.67 7.76
N ASP A 97 -9.96 0.62 6.93
CA ASP A 97 -8.77 -0.21 6.76
C ASP A 97 -7.75 0.52 5.87
N TRP A 98 -6.71 1.05 6.50
CA TRP A 98 -5.63 1.76 5.83
C TRP A 98 -4.41 0.85 5.70
N ARG A 99 -3.89 0.75 4.46
CA ARG A 99 -2.73 -0.09 4.16
C ARG A 99 -1.73 0.59 3.25
N ILE A 100 -0.46 0.34 3.51
CA ILE A 100 0.65 0.72 2.63
C ILE A 100 1.23 -0.55 2.01
N HIS A 101 1.48 -0.51 0.70
CA HIS A 101 2.10 -1.61 -0.03
C HIS A 101 3.35 -1.10 -0.74
N LEU A 102 4.50 -1.70 -0.42
CA LEU A 102 5.77 -1.43 -1.07
C LEU A 102 6.08 -2.63 -1.97
N LEU A 103 5.93 -2.48 -3.28
CA LEU A 103 6.01 -3.57 -4.26
C LEU A 103 7.25 -3.38 -5.14
N ALA A 104 8.40 -3.87 -4.67
CA ALA A 104 9.66 -3.85 -5.42
C ALA A 104 9.93 -5.24 -6.04
N PRO A 105 10.69 -5.33 -7.15
CA PRO A 105 10.92 -6.60 -7.85
C PRO A 105 11.60 -7.66 -6.99
N PHE A 106 12.41 -7.28 -6.01
CA PHE A 106 13.09 -8.21 -5.11
C PHE A 106 12.62 -8.10 -3.66
N SER A 107 11.48 -7.44 -3.42
CA SER A 107 11.00 -7.24 -2.07
C SER A 107 9.57 -6.68 -2.08
N GLU A 108 8.62 -7.37 -1.44
CA GLU A 108 7.31 -6.80 -1.15
C GLU A 108 7.07 -6.71 0.35
N GLN A 109 6.41 -5.63 0.77
CA GLN A 109 6.06 -5.38 2.17
C GLN A 109 4.68 -4.75 2.24
N HIS A 110 3.85 -5.27 3.14
CA HIS A 110 2.50 -4.76 3.34
C HIS A 110 2.31 -4.38 4.80
N TYR A 111 1.90 -3.13 5.01
CA TYR A 111 1.68 -2.54 6.30
C TYR A 111 0.20 -2.23 6.48
N GLN A 112 -0.29 -2.38 7.71
CA GLN A 112 -1.63 -1.99 8.11
C GLN A 112 -1.52 -0.97 9.25
N ARG A 113 -2.31 0.11 9.16
CA ARG A 113 -2.44 1.04 10.28
C ARG A 113 -3.23 0.39 11.42
N GLN A 114 -2.69 0.42 12.64
CA GLN A 114 -3.28 -0.21 13.84
C GLN A 114 -3.28 0.75 15.03
N GLY A 115 -3.68 1.99 14.78
CA GLY A 115 -3.67 3.07 15.76
C GLY A 115 -2.89 4.28 15.25
N GLU A 116 -2.87 5.33 16.07
CA GLU A 116 -2.16 6.57 15.78
C GLU A 116 -0.67 6.32 15.58
N CYS A 117 -0.15 6.75 14.43
CA CYS A 117 1.25 6.61 14.05
C CYS A 117 1.79 5.17 14.13
N HIS A 118 0.91 4.16 14.00
CA HIS A 118 1.28 2.77 14.20
C HIS A 118 0.99 1.92 12.96
N TRP A 119 1.97 1.83 12.06
CA TRP A 119 1.88 1.06 10.81
C TRP A 119 2.64 -0.25 10.97
N VAL A 120 1.90 -1.35 11.01
CA VAL A 120 2.42 -2.68 11.37
C VAL A 120 2.62 -3.52 10.11
N LEU A 121 3.83 -4.04 9.92
CA LEU A 121 4.15 -5.00 8.86
C LEU A 121 3.39 -6.30 9.11
N TYR A 122 2.47 -6.66 8.23
CA TYR A 122 1.68 -7.89 8.36
C TYR A 122 2.03 -8.95 7.32
N GLU A 123 2.73 -8.59 6.25
CA GLU A 123 3.13 -9.52 5.18
C GLU A 123 4.40 -9.05 4.48
N LYS A 124 5.25 -10.01 4.11
CA LYS A 124 6.49 -9.80 3.38
C LYS A 124 6.66 -10.90 2.33
N CYS A 125 7.00 -10.51 1.10
CA CYS A 125 7.26 -11.43 -0.01
C CYS A 125 8.63 -11.14 -0.67
N GLU A 126 9.10 -12.07 -1.50
CA GLU A 126 10.40 -11.97 -2.19
C GLU A 126 10.41 -10.97 -3.35
N GLY A 127 9.28 -10.36 -3.69
CA GLY A 127 9.15 -9.53 -4.90
C GLY A 127 8.46 -10.28 -6.04
N PHE A 128 8.38 -9.63 -7.20
CA PHE A 128 7.71 -10.15 -8.39
C PHE A 128 8.68 -10.58 -9.51
N ALA A 129 9.99 -10.49 -9.31
CA ALA A 129 11.03 -10.81 -10.31
C ALA A 129 11.76 -12.12 -10.06
#